data_AF-X1AXT2-F1
#
_entry.id   AF-X1AXT2-F1
#
_cell.length_a   1.000
_cell.length_b   1.000
_cell.length_c   1.000
_cell.angle_alpha   90.00
_cell.angle_beta   90.00
_cell.angle_gamma   90.00
#
_symmetry.space_group_name_H-M   'P 1'
#
loop_
_entity.id
_entity.type
_entity.pdbx_description
1 polymer ?
#
loop_
_entity_poly.entity_id
_entity_poly.type
_entity_poly.pdbx_seq_one_letter_code
_entity_poly.pdbx_strand_id
1 'polypeptide(L)'
;MLLDKEKNELYFKASLGKKSQEIKKYKVKVGQGIAGWVAKKGESLIIPDVNRDNRWQKYFDNATEFKTKSIICVPLILEKEIVGVMEIINKKDNTYFDKNDERILNSFANQVVIALWNANIIKDLNNYFINIIEILIQAMENESLGPKGHFVMVARLATRIGNKLGVTGKDYENLYYASLLHDIGKIKVKRKININFKKAEENLHLFQDKVSRHPVVGANMLKQINLFKDIIPIVRYHHENYDGTGYPDGLHGEKIPLGSRIIAVVEDYIKILYNKYIESTPENEEALNKLFSLAGTKYDPKVINALKEIIKT
;
A
#
# COMPACT_ATOMS: atom_id res chain seq x y z
N MET A 1 -15.85 -18.16 13.91
CA MET A 1 -16.69 -17.28 13.07
C MET A 1 -16.49 -15.82 13.47
N LEU A 2 -16.62 -14.90 12.54
CA LEU A 2 -16.64 -13.45 12.81
C LEU A 2 -18.02 -12.88 12.53
N LEU A 3 -18.37 -11.80 13.24
CA LEU A 3 -19.64 -11.10 13.10
C LEU A 3 -19.52 -10.02 12.02
N ASP A 4 -20.39 -10.09 11.01
CA ASP A 4 -20.70 -8.99 10.12
C ASP A 4 -21.81 -8.15 10.77
N LYS A 5 -21.44 -6.98 11.30
CA LYS A 5 -22.37 -6.09 12.03
C LYS A 5 -23.44 -5.48 11.12
N GLU A 6 -23.12 -5.22 9.85
CA GLU A 6 -24.07 -4.61 8.92
C GLU A 6 -25.17 -5.59 8.53
N LYS A 7 -24.80 -6.87 8.32
CA LYS A 7 -25.75 -7.93 7.94
C LYS A 7 -26.35 -8.66 9.14
N ASN A 8 -25.83 -8.40 10.35
CA ASN A 8 -26.19 -9.08 11.60
C ASN A 8 -26.08 -10.61 11.49
N GLU A 9 -24.98 -11.08 10.88
CA GLU A 9 -24.71 -12.47 10.54
C GLU A 9 -23.27 -12.86 10.89
N LEU A 10 -23.08 -14.08 11.37
CA LEU A 10 -21.79 -14.71 11.55
C LEU A 10 -21.35 -15.41 10.26
N TYR A 11 -20.07 -15.29 9.92
CA TYR A 11 -19.46 -16.03 8.82
C TYR A 11 -18.18 -16.75 9.25
N PHE A 12 -17.87 -17.85 8.57
CA PHE A 12 -16.70 -18.67 8.86
C PHE A 12 -15.42 -18.03 8.28
N LYS A 13 -14.76 -17.19 9.08
CA LYS A 13 -13.43 -16.66 8.72
C LYS A 13 -12.34 -17.74 8.70
N ALA A 14 -12.38 -18.65 9.66
CA ALA A 14 -11.46 -19.76 9.80
C ALA A 14 -12.21 -21.02 10.25
N SER A 15 -11.76 -22.17 9.75
CA SER A 15 -12.29 -23.49 10.06
C SER A 15 -11.18 -24.53 9.87
N LEU A 16 -11.11 -25.51 10.77
CA LEU A 16 -10.14 -26.61 10.73
C LEU A 16 -10.87 -27.95 10.86
N GLY A 17 -10.39 -28.98 10.17
CA GLY A 17 -11.00 -30.31 10.14
C GLY A 17 -11.39 -30.79 8.75
N LYS A 18 -11.86 -32.04 8.65
CA LYS A 18 -12.09 -32.76 7.38
C LYS A 18 -13.10 -32.07 6.43
N LYS A 19 -14.03 -31.27 6.98
CA LYS A 19 -15.13 -30.62 6.25
C LYS A 19 -15.07 -29.08 6.31
N SER A 20 -13.90 -28.55 6.63
CA SER A 20 -13.70 -27.11 6.89
C SER A 20 -13.95 -26.21 5.68
N GLN A 21 -13.70 -26.68 4.45
CA GLN A 21 -13.94 -25.88 3.24
C GLN A 21 -15.43 -25.80 2.88
N GLU A 22 -16.18 -26.88 3.07
CA GLU A 22 -17.61 -26.95 2.76
C GLU A 22 -18.43 -25.99 3.64
N ILE A 23 -18.01 -25.76 4.89
CA ILE A 23 -18.74 -24.89 5.81
C ILE A 23 -18.53 -23.38 5.56
N LYS A 24 -17.48 -22.98 4.84
CA LYS A 24 -17.14 -21.56 4.65
C LYS A 24 -18.17 -20.76 3.86
N LYS A 25 -19.00 -21.43 3.05
CA LYS A 25 -20.06 -20.80 2.24
C LYS A 25 -21.30 -20.42 3.04
N TYR A 26 -21.45 -20.94 4.26
CA TYR A 26 -22.63 -20.70 5.07
C TYR A 26 -22.46 -19.52 6.01
N LYS A 27 -23.61 -18.99 6.44
CA LYS A 27 -23.72 -17.91 7.41
C LYS A 27 -24.75 -18.29 8.47
N VAL A 28 -24.58 -17.74 9.67
CA VAL A 28 -25.47 -17.97 10.82
C VAL A 28 -26.02 -16.64 11.28
N LYS A 29 -27.33 -16.46 11.33
CA LYS A 29 -27.92 -15.21 11.85
C LYS A 29 -27.67 -15.08 13.35
N VAL A 30 -27.49 -13.86 13.84
CA VAL A 30 -27.41 -13.63 15.29
C VAL A 30 -28.71 -14.10 15.96
N GLY A 31 -28.57 -14.84 17.07
CA GLY A 31 -29.66 -15.52 17.77
C GLY A 31 -30.07 -16.89 17.19
N GLN A 32 -29.55 -17.30 16.02
CA GLN A 32 -29.84 -18.59 15.42
C GLN A 32 -28.80 -19.65 15.80
N GLY A 33 -29.24 -20.85 16.19
CA GLY A 33 -28.33 -21.93 16.52
C GLY A 33 -27.49 -21.64 17.76
N ILE A 34 -26.47 -22.47 17.98
CA ILE A 34 -25.55 -22.33 19.11
C ILE A 34 -24.70 -21.07 18.95
N ALA A 35 -24.02 -20.94 17.81
CA ALA A 35 -23.14 -19.84 17.51
C ALA A 35 -23.85 -18.48 17.52
N GLY A 36 -25.04 -18.39 16.91
CA GLY A 36 -25.83 -17.15 16.94
C GLY A 36 -26.35 -16.82 18.34
N TRP A 37 -26.69 -17.81 19.17
CA TRP A 37 -27.07 -17.58 20.56
C TRP A 37 -25.91 -16.99 21.37
N VAL A 38 -24.71 -17.57 21.25
CA VAL A 38 -23.49 -17.05 21.92
C VAL A 38 -23.18 -15.63 21.43
N ALA A 39 -23.29 -15.38 20.13
CA ALA A 39 -23.09 -14.03 19.57
C ALA A 39 -24.14 -13.01 20.03
N LYS A 40 -25.37 -13.45 20.36
CA LYS A 40 -26.43 -12.57 20.86
C LYS A 40 -26.28 -12.27 22.34
N LYS A 41 -25.86 -13.25 23.13
CA LYS A 41 -25.79 -13.17 24.60
C LYS A 41 -24.44 -12.70 25.12
N GLY A 42 -23.36 -12.96 24.38
CA GLY A 42 -22.00 -12.72 24.87
C GLY A 42 -21.57 -13.69 25.97
N GLU A 43 -22.25 -14.83 26.07
CA GLU A 43 -22.02 -15.84 27.09
C GLU A 43 -21.58 -17.15 26.44
N SER A 44 -20.57 -17.79 27.04
CA SER A 44 -20.06 -19.09 26.61
C SER A 44 -21.06 -20.21 26.86
N LEU A 45 -21.03 -21.23 26.01
CA LEU A 45 -21.95 -22.35 26.06
C LEU A 45 -21.20 -23.68 25.90
N ILE A 46 -21.47 -24.61 26.82
CA ILE A 46 -21.03 -25.99 26.76
C ILE A 46 -22.25 -26.87 26.49
N ILE A 47 -22.21 -27.65 25.42
CA ILE A 47 -23.23 -28.63 25.07
C ILE A 47 -22.60 -30.02 25.04
N PRO A 48 -22.84 -30.84 26.08
CA PRO A 48 -22.38 -32.23 26.12
C PRO A 48 -23.01 -33.10 25.04
N ASP A 49 -24.29 -32.92 24.74
CA ASP A 49 -25.03 -33.66 23.71
C ASP A 49 -25.96 -32.73 22.94
N VAL A 50 -25.63 -32.48 21.67
CA VAL A 50 -26.39 -31.56 20.81
C VAL A 50 -27.81 -32.05 20.49
N ASN A 51 -28.09 -33.36 20.59
CA ASN A 51 -29.45 -33.87 20.34
C ASN A 51 -30.44 -33.50 21.44
N ARG A 52 -29.94 -33.06 22.60
CA ARG A 52 -30.74 -32.64 23.75
C ARG A 52 -30.92 -31.12 23.83
N ASP A 53 -30.27 -30.37 22.95
CA ASP A 53 -30.34 -28.90 22.93
C ASP A 53 -31.33 -28.42 21.86
N ASN A 54 -32.35 -27.66 22.27
CA ASN A 54 -33.39 -27.14 21.37
C ASN A 54 -32.86 -26.08 20.37
N ARG A 55 -31.69 -25.49 20.63
CA ARG A 55 -31.03 -24.56 19.71
C ARG A 55 -30.26 -25.30 18.62
N TRP A 56 -30.05 -26.61 18.76
CA TRP A 56 -29.31 -27.38 17.77
C TRP A 56 -30.09 -27.51 16.47
N GLN A 57 -29.48 -27.07 15.37
CA GLN A 57 -30.03 -27.20 14.04
C GLN A 57 -29.16 -28.17 13.22
N LYS A 58 -29.73 -29.29 12.79
CA LYS A 58 -29.04 -30.32 11.99
C LYS A 58 -28.67 -29.88 10.56
N TYR A 59 -28.90 -28.61 10.23
CA TYR A 59 -28.66 -28.05 8.89
C TYR A 59 -27.20 -28.25 8.44
N PHE A 60 -26.24 -27.98 9.32
CA PHE A 60 -24.81 -28.12 9.00
C PHE A 60 -24.35 -29.57 8.95
N ASP A 61 -24.85 -30.43 9.84
CA ASP A 61 -24.57 -31.87 9.83
C ASP A 61 -25.07 -32.52 8.54
N ASN A 62 -26.30 -32.19 8.12
CA ASN A 62 -26.90 -32.70 6.89
C ASN A 62 -26.14 -32.20 5.65
N ALA A 63 -25.64 -30.97 5.68
CA ALA A 63 -24.93 -30.35 4.57
C ALA A 63 -23.48 -30.83 4.39
N THR A 64 -22.87 -31.39 5.43
CA THR A 64 -21.43 -31.75 5.45
C THR A 64 -21.18 -33.24 5.70
N GLU A 65 -22.24 -34.00 5.96
CA GLU A 65 -22.20 -35.40 6.42
C GLU A 65 -21.36 -35.59 7.70
N PHE A 66 -21.15 -34.51 8.45
CA PHE A 66 -20.42 -34.54 9.71
C PHE A 66 -21.41 -34.74 10.86
N LYS A 67 -21.14 -35.70 11.76
CA LYS A 67 -21.99 -35.95 12.93
C LYS A 67 -21.47 -35.18 14.14
N THR A 68 -22.18 -34.15 14.53
CA THR A 68 -21.92 -33.39 15.74
C THR A 68 -22.48 -34.14 16.96
N LYS A 69 -21.64 -34.31 18.00
CA LYS A 69 -22.00 -34.94 19.29
C LYS A 69 -21.99 -33.91 20.41
N SER A 70 -20.87 -33.20 20.58
CA SER A 70 -20.67 -32.19 21.62
C SER A 70 -20.07 -30.94 21.03
N ILE A 71 -20.41 -29.78 21.61
CA ILE A 71 -19.93 -28.47 21.19
C ILE A 71 -19.56 -27.65 22.42
N ILE A 72 -18.45 -26.94 22.35
CA ILE A 72 -18.20 -25.76 23.18
C ILE A 72 -18.08 -24.54 22.28
N CYS A 73 -18.76 -23.46 22.64
CA CYS A 73 -18.77 -22.21 21.89
C CYS A 73 -18.54 -21.04 22.85
N VAL A 74 -17.56 -20.20 22.54
CA VAL A 74 -17.20 -19.03 23.34
C VAL A 74 -17.28 -17.76 22.50
N PRO A 75 -17.66 -16.61 23.09
CA PRO A 75 -17.70 -15.35 22.38
C PRO A 75 -16.27 -14.82 22.16
N LEU A 76 -16.08 -14.11 21.06
CA LEU A 76 -14.90 -13.31 20.80
C LEU A 76 -15.27 -11.87 21.14
N ILE A 77 -14.68 -11.30 22.20
CA ILE A 77 -15.06 -10.00 22.76
C ILE A 77 -13.87 -9.04 22.71
N LEU A 78 -14.09 -7.84 22.19
CA LEU A 78 -13.13 -6.73 22.19
C LEU A 78 -13.78 -5.50 22.85
N GLU A 79 -13.19 -4.97 23.91
CA GLU A 79 -13.64 -3.73 24.60
C GLU A 79 -15.14 -3.68 25.00
N LYS A 80 -15.81 -4.85 25.13
CA LYS A 80 -17.25 -5.09 25.40
C LYS A 80 -18.13 -5.36 24.17
N GLU A 81 -17.58 -5.29 22.98
CA GLU A 81 -18.27 -5.63 21.73
C GLU A 81 -17.98 -7.07 21.30
N ILE A 82 -19.02 -7.78 20.87
CA ILE A 82 -18.86 -9.11 20.29
C ILE A 82 -18.38 -8.95 18.85
N VAL A 83 -17.19 -9.48 18.56
CA VAL A 83 -16.60 -9.47 17.20
C VAL A 83 -16.79 -10.80 16.48
N GLY A 84 -17.25 -11.83 17.19
CA GLY A 84 -17.50 -13.15 16.65
C GLY A 84 -17.66 -14.20 17.72
N VAL A 85 -17.50 -15.46 17.32
CA VAL A 85 -17.52 -16.62 18.23
C VAL A 85 -16.50 -17.65 17.78
N MET A 86 -16.01 -18.44 18.73
CA MET A 86 -15.12 -19.57 18.46
C MET A 86 -15.76 -20.84 19.00
N GLU A 87 -15.76 -21.90 18.20
CA GLU A 87 -16.36 -23.18 18.58
C GLU A 87 -15.37 -24.33 18.38
N ILE A 88 -15.47 -25.32 19.26
CA ILE A 88 -14.81 -26.61 19.11
C ILE A 88 -15.91 -27.68 19.18
N ILE A 89 -15.83 -28.62 18.24
CA ILE A 89 -16.81 -29.69 18.07
C ILE A 89 -16.13 -31.03 18.29
N ASN A 90 -16.81 -31.94 18.99
CA ASN A 90 -16.40 -33.33 19.23
C ASN A 90 -15.00 -33.48 19.84
N LYS A 91 -14.94 -33.45 21.18
CA LYS A 91 -13.71 -33.78 21.91
C LYS A 91 -13.22 -35.19 21.55
N LYS A 92 -11.92 -35.34 21.26
CA LYS A 92 -11.34 -36.58 20.69
C LYS A 92 -11.23 -37.74 21.69
N ASP A 93 -11.13 -37.44 22.97
CA ASP A 93 -11.01 -38.44 24.04
C ASP A 93 -12.36 -39.07 24.44
N ASN A 94 -13.43 -38.79 23.68
CA ASN A 94 -14.80 -39.22 23.94
C ASN A 94 -15.38 -38.74 25.28
N THR A 95 -14.76 -37.76 25.95
CA THR A 95 -15.34 -37.08 27.12
C THR A 95 -16.17 -35.86 26.72
N TYR A 96 -16.95 -35.34 27.65
CA TYR A 96 -17.66 -34.07 27.46
C TYR A 96 -16.73 -32.89 27.73
N PHE A 97 -17.03 -31.74 27.10
CA PHE A 97 -16.38 -30.49 27.44
C PHE A 97 -16.76 -30.06 28.86
N ASP A 98 -15.81 -29.53 29.61
CA ASP A 98 -16.01 -29.05 30.98
C ASP A 98 -15.65 -27.57 31.16
N LYS A 99 -15.74 -27.08 32.40
CA LYS A 99 -15.40 -25.69 32.75
C LYS A 99 -13.92 -25.36 32.57
N ASN A 100 -13.03 -26.35 32.64
CA ASN A 100 -11.62 -26.13 32.37
C ASN A 100 -11.36 -25.97 30.87
N ASP A 101 -12.01 -26.77 30.03
CA ASP A 101 -11.99 -26.60 28.57
C ASP A 101 -12.50 -25.21 28.17
N GLU A 102 -13.60 -24.75 28.78
CA GLU A 102 -14.14 -23.40 28.57
C GLU A 102 -13.15 -22.31 28.97
N ARG A 103 -12.52 -22.43 30.14
CA ARG A 103 -11.53 -21.46 30.61
C ARG A 103 -10.35 -21.37 29.64
N ILE A 104 -9.81 -22.50 29.20
CA ILE A 104 -8.73 -22.57 28.24
C ILE A 104 -9.16 -21.94 26.91
N LEU A 105 -10.34 -22.32 26.42
CA LEU A 105 -10.85 -21.82 25.14
C LEU A 105 -11.09 -20.31 25.17
N ASN A 106 -11.63 -19.77 26.27
CA ASN A 106 -11.76 -18.33 26.48
C ASN A 106 -10.41 -17.60 26.46
N SER A 107 -9.37 -18.17 27.09
CA SER A 107 -8.01 -17.59 27.02
C SER A 107 -7.48 -17.54 25.59
N PHE A 108 -7.67 -18.60 24.81
CA PHE A 108 -7.34 -18.58 23.38
C PHE A 108 -8.19 -17.59 22.60
N ALA A 109 -9.49 -17.49 22.90
CA ALA A 109 -10.42 -16.55 22.27
C ALA A 109 -9.91 -15.11 22.40
N ASN A 110 -9.50 -14.73 23.61
CA ASN A 110 -8.96 -13.40 23.88
C ASN A 110 -7.69 -13.11 23.08
N GLN A 111 -6.76 -14.07 22.99
CA GLN A 111 -5.54 -13.90 22.17
C GLN A 111 -5.87 -13.78 20.67
N VAL A 112 -6.81 -14.58 20.18
CA VAL A 112 -7.27 -14.52 18.78
C VAL A 112 -7.90 -13.16 18.47
N VAL A 113 -8.73 -12.62 19.36
CA VAL A 113 -9.32 -11.28 19.19
C VAL A 113 -8.25 -10.21 19.05
N ILE A 114 -7.26 -10.19 19.96
CA ILE A 114 -6.19 -9.20 19.94
C ILE A 114 -5.36 -9.31 18.64
N ALA A 115 -5.03 -10.54 18.23
CA ALA A 115 -4.27 -10.76 17.00
C ALA A 115 -5.03 -10.29 15.74
N LEU A 116 -6.32 -10.59 15.65
CA LEU A 116 -7.18 -10.13 14.55
C LEU A 116 -7.33 -8.61 14.55
N TRP A 117 -7.48 -8.00 15.73
CA TRP A 117 -7.56 -6.56 15.89
C TRP A 117 -6.28 -5.87 15.43
N ASN A 118 -5.12 -6.33 15.90
CA ASN A 118 -3.82 -5.80 15.49
C ASN A 118 -3.60 -5.93 13.98
N ALA A 119 -3.96 -7.08 13.39
CA ALA A 119 -3.85 -7.28 11.95
C ALA A 119 -4.73 -6.31 11.15
N ASN A 120 -5.95 -6.04 11.62
CA ASN A 120 -6.84 -5.05 10.99
C ASN A 120 -6.29 -3.63 11.13
N ILE A 121 -5.82 -3.23 12.31
CA ILE A 121 -5.18 -1.90 12.51
C ILE A 121 -4.00 -1.72 11.55
N ILE A 122 -3.11 -2.70 11.45
CA ILE A 122 -1.95 -2.62 10.55
C ILE A 122 -2.41 -2.48 9.10
N LYS A 123 -3.43 -3.25 8.70
CA LYS A 123 -4.00 -3.16 7.35
C LYS A 123 -4.61 -1.78 7.09
N ASP A 124 -5.36 -1.24 8.03
CA ASP A 124 -6.00 0.07 7.89
C ASP A 124 -4.97 1.20 7.85
N LEU A 125 -3.92 1.15 8.67
CA LEU A 125 -2.78 2.06 8.59
C LEU A 125 -2.13 2.05 7.21
N ASN A 126 -1.93 0.86 6.62
CA ASN A 126 -1.38 0.75 5.26
C ASN A 126 -2.33 1.35 4.21
N ASN A 127 -3.64 1.10 4.33
CA ASN A 127 -4.63 1.68 3.42
C ASN A 127 -4.69 3.20 3.53
N TYR A 128 -4.70 3.74 4.76
CA TYR A 128 -4.67 5.18 4.99
C TYR A 128 -3.40 5.81 4.40
N PHE A 129 -2.26 5.15 4.56
CA PHE A 129 -1.02 5.61 3.97
C PHE A 129 -1.09 5.67 2.43
N ILE A 130 -1.59 4.62 1.78
CA ILE A 130 -1.80 4.60 0.31
C ILE A 130 -2.74 5.73 -0.10
N ASN A 131 -3.89 5.88 0.57
CA ASN A 131 -4.87 6.90 0.25
C ASN A 131 -4.30 8.33 0.39
N ILE A 132 -3.48 8.58 1.42
CA ILE A 132 -2.81 9.88 1.59
C ILE A 132 -1.81 10.14 0.46
N ILE A 133 -1.01 9.13 0.08
CA ILE A 133 -0.09 9.25 -1.06
C ILE A 133 -0.85 9.54 -2.35
N GLU A 134 -1.97 8.87 -2.60
CA GLU A 134 -2.81 9.12 -3.79
C GLU A 134 -3.38 10.54 -3.81
N ILE A 135 -3.86 11.05 -2.67
CA ILE A 135 -4.34 12.44 -2.56
C ILE A 135 -3.21 13.43 -2.84
N LEU A 136 -2.00 13.16 -2.33
CA LEU A 136 -0.83 14.00 -2.59
C LEU A 136 -0.44 13.99 -4.07
N ILE A 137 -0.43 12.82 -4.70
CA ILE A 137 -0.18 12.68 -6.14
C ILE A 137 -1.24 13.45 -6.93
N GLN A 138 -2.53 13.30 -6.61
CA GLN A 138 -3.61 14.03 -7.30
C GLN A 138 -3.45 15.55 -7.13
N ALA A 139 -3.08 16.02 -5.94
CA ALA A 139 -2.80 17.43 -5.71
C ALA A 139 -1.60 17.92 -6.54
N MET A 140 -0.53 17.12 -6.64
CA MET A 140 0.62 17.43 -7.51
C MET A 140 0.25 17.43 -8.99
N GLU A 141 -0.58 16.49 -9.44
CA GLU A 141 -1.03 16.39 -10.83
C GLU A 141 -1.90 17.58 -11.22
N ASN A 142 -2.82 18.02 -10.36
CA ASN A 142 -3.62 19.23 -10.58
C ASN A 142 -2.75 20.50 -10.71
N GLU A 143 -1.60 20.49 -10.04
CA GLU A 143 -0.61 21.56 -10.12
C GLU A 143 0.45 21.29 -11.20
N SER A 144 0.39 20.19 -11.94
CA SER A 144 1.36 19.86 -13.00
C SER A 144 0.81 20.21 -14.37
N LEU A 145 1.70 20.54 -15.32
CA LEU A 145 1.34 20.59 -16.74
C LEU A 145 1.45 19.20 -17.40
N GLY A 146 1.92 18.21 -16.64
CA GLY A 146 2.08 16.86 -17.10
C GLY A 146 0.75 16.08 -17.17
N PRO A 147 0.70 15.04 -17.99
CA PRO A 147 -0.42 14.11 -18.08
C PRO A 147 -0.67 13.34 -16.77
N LYS A 148 -1.94 12.95 -16.54
CA LYS A 148 -2.33 12.11 -15.41
C LYS A 148 -1.56 10.78 -15.41
N GLY A 149 -1.17 10.33 -14.23
CA GLY A 149 -0.39 9.11 -14.02
C GLY A 149 1.12 9.29 -14.20
N HIS A 150 1.62 10.49 -14.54
CA HIS A 150 3.04 10.75 -14.76
C HIS A 150 3.90 10.30 -13.57
N PHE A 151 3.54 10.67 -12.34
CA PHE A 151 4.33 10.33 -11.14
C PHE A 151 4.40 8.82 -10.91
N VAL A 152 3.30 8.11 -11.13
CA VAL A 152 3.24 6.64 -11.02
C VAL A 152 4.12 5.98 -12.08
N MET A 153 4.16 6.52 -13.30
CA MET A 153 5.03 5.99 -14.35
C MET A 153 6.50 6.26 -14.07
N VAL A 154 6.85 7.46 -13.57
CA VAL A 154 8.21 7.77 -13.10
C VAL A 154 8.63 6.74 -12.06
N ALA A 155 7.80 6.52 -11.02
CA ALA A 155 8.11 5.56 -9.96
C ALA A 155 8.27 4.12 -10.47
N ARG A 156 7.41 3.66 -11.38
CA ARG A 156 7.51 2.31 -11.97
C ARG A 156 8.79 2.12 -12.79
N LEU A 157 9.13 3.08 -13.65
CA LEU A 157 10.33 2.95 -14.47
C LEU A 157 11.61 3.14 -13.64
N ALA A 158 11.61 4.11 -12.72
CA ALA A 158 12.72 4.34 -11.81
C ALA A 158 13.02 3.11 -10.96
N THR A 159 12.01 2.47 -10.39
CA THR A 159 12.21 1.24 -9.61
C THR A 159 12.64 0.05 -10.45
N ARG A 160 12.19 -0.07 -11.71
CA ARG A 160 12.70 -1.10 -12.65
C ARG A 160 14.18 -0.89 -12.95
N ILE A 161 14.62 0.35 -13.18
CA ILE A 161 16.04 0.69 -13.34
C ILE A 161 16.81 0.43 -12.04
N GLY A 162 16.28 0.85 -10.90
CA GLY A 162 16.88 0.63 -9.59
C GLY A 162 17.10 -0.86 -9.31
N ASN A 163 16.09 -1.71 -9.54
CA ASN A 163 16.20 -3.15 -9.37
C ASN A 163 17.31 -3.74 -10.27
N LYS A 164 17.38 -3.32 -11.54
CA LYS A 164 18.43 -3.73 -12.47
C LYS A 164 19.84 -3.33 -11.99
N LEU A 165 19.95 -2.22 -11.27
CA LEU A 165 21.18 -1.73 -10.64
C LEU A 165 21.43 -2.32 -9.24
N GLY A 166 20.61 -3.27 -8.77
CA GLY A 166 20.78 -3.94 -7.48
C GLY A 166 20.14 -3.23 -6.28
N VAL A 167 19.32 -2.20 -6.50
CA VAL A 167 18.59 -1.51 -5.43
C VAL A 167 17.48 -2.42 -4.89
N THR A 168 17.53 -2.74 -3.60
CA THR A 168 16.60 -3.66 -2.93
C THR A 168 16.19 -3.14 -1.54
N GLY A 169 15.23 -3.81 -0.89
CA GLY A 169 14.83 -3.50 0.48
C GLY A 169 14.41 -2.04 0.68
N LYS A 170 14.97 -1.40 1.73
CA LYS A 170 14.59 -0.03 2.10
C LYS A 170 14.97 1.01 1.04
N ASP A 171 16.08 0.82 0.33
CA ASP A 171 16.50 1.74 -0.73
C ASP A 171 15.56 1.69 -1.94
N TYR A 172 14.97 0.52 -2.22
CA TYR A 172 13.94 0.38 -3.26
C TYR A 172 12.67 1.14 -2.88
N GLU A 173 12.19 1.00 -1.63
CA GLU A 173 11.07 1.78 -1.13
C GLU A 173 11.35 3.29 -1.19
N ASN A 174 12.55 3.70 -0.77
CA ASN A 174 12.97 5.10 -0.80
C ASN A 174 12.99 5.64 -2.24
N LEU A 175 13.50 4.88 -3.21
CA LEU A 175 13.43 5.23 -4.62
C LEU A 175 11.99 5.36 -5.12
N TYR A 176 11.12 4.42 -4.75
CA TYR A 176 9.71 4.45 -5.13
C TYR A 176 9.00 5.71 -4.62
N TYR A 177 9.08 6.00 -3.32
CA TYR A 177 8.40 7.17 -2.74
C TYR A 177 9.05 8.49 -3.17
N ALA A 178 10.38 8.55 -3.30
CA ALA A 178 11.05 9.73 -3.83
C ALA A 178 10.61 10.02 -5.27
N SER A 179 10.44 8.99 -6.09
CA SER A 179 9.96 9.14 -7.47
C SER A 179 8.52 9.64 -7.55
N LEU A 180 7.65 9.22 -6.62
CA LEU A 180 6.27 9.75 -6.56
C LEU A 180 6.23 11.21 -6.12
N LEU A 181 7.12 11.62 -5.22
CA LEU A 181 7.07 12.90 -4.51
C LEU A 181 8.16 13.90 -4.95
N HIS A 182 8.98 13.60 -5.95
CA HIS A 182 10.11 14.44 -6.39
C HIS A 182 9.69 15.90 -6.64
N ASP A 183 8.50 16.07 -7.20
CA ASP A 183 7.93 17.35 -7.61
C ASP A 183 7.00 17.99 -6.57
N ILE A 184 6.87 17.45 -5.35
CA ILE A 184 5.91 17.94 -4.33
C ILE A 184 6.06 19.44 -4.04
N GLY A 185 7.28 19.98 -4.20
CA GLY A 185 7.56 21.40 -4.03
C GLY A 185 6.83 22.32 -5.03
N LYS A 186 6.44 21.81 -6.21
CA LYS A 186 5.74 22.58 -7.25
C LYS A 186 4.39 23.12 -6.78
N ILE A 187 3.71 22.42 -5.85
CA ILE A 187 2.46 22.87 -5.21
C ILE A 187 2.60 24.28 -4.61
N LYS A 188 3.72 24.54 -3.91
CA LYS A 188 3.95 25.83 -3.25
C LYS A 188 4.58 26.87 -4.18
N VAL A 189 5.35 26.43 -5.17
CA VAL A 189 5.99 27.32 -6.15
C VAL A 189 4.94 27.99 -7.05
N LYS A 190 3.98 27.26 -7.61
CA LYS A 190 2.95 27.82 -8.50
C LYS A 190 2.04 28.83 -7.79
N ARG A 191 1.62 28.57 -6.55
CA ARG A 191 0.80 29.52 -5.77
C ARG A 191 1.45 30.88 -5.50
N LYS A 192 2.78 30.95 -5.47
CA LYS A 192 3.52 32.22 -5.34
C LYS A 192 3.73 32.94 -6.68
N ILE A 193 3.35 32.30 -7.78
CA ILE A 193 3.53 32.76 -9.15
C ILE A 193 2.11 32.95 -9.72
N ASN A 194 1.42 34.00 -9.27
CA ASN A 194 0.14 34.40 -9.87
C ASN A 194 0.43 35.12 -11.21
N ILE A 195 0.86 34.36 -12.23
CA ILE A 195 1.20 34.91 -13.54
C ILE A 195 -0.01 34.83 -14.45
N ASN A 196 -0.44 36.00 -14.92
CA ASN A 196 -1.31 36.14 -16.08
C ASN A 196 -0.51 35.66 -17.30
N PHE A 197 -0.94 34.57 -17.94
CA PHE A 197 -0.20 33.86 -19.01
C PHE A 197 0.25 34.76 -20.18
N LYS A 198 -0.38 35.93 -20.38
CA LYS A 198 0.04 36.95 -21.35
C LYS A 198 1.37 37.66 -21.06
N LYS A 199 1.96 37.55 -19.85
CA LYS A 199 3.22 38.20 -19.44
C LYS A 199 4.37 37.23 -19.13
N ALA A 200 4.22 35.95 -19.50
CA ALA A 200 5.19 34.90 -19.14
C ALA A 200 6.54 35.05 -19.87
N GLU A 201 6.56 35.59 -21.09
CA GLU A 201 7.81 35.83 -21.84
C GLU A 201 8.70 36.89 -21.18
N GLU A 202 8.13 37.97 -20.64
CA GLU A 202 8.88 39.07 -20.01
C GLU A 202 9.50 38.69 -18.64
N ASN A 203 9.01 37.63 -17.99
CA ASN A 203 9.44 37.22 -16.64
C ASN A 203 10.07 35.82 -16.60
N LEU A 204 10.52 35.29 -17.75
CA LEU A 204 11.03 33.93 -17.91
C LEU A 204 12.17 33.60 -16.93
N HIS A 205 13.07 34.56 -16.69
CA HIS A 205 14.19 34.43 -15.75
C HIS A 205 13.71 34.28 -14.29
N LEU A 206 12.74 35.09 -13.84
CA LEU A 206 12.14 34.97 -12.49
C LEU A 206 11.33 33.67 -12.33
N PHE A 207 10.75 33.17 -13.42
CA PHE A 207 10.02 31.90 -13.43
C PHE A 207 11.00 30.72 -13.33
N GLN A 208 12.07 30.70 -14.12
CA GLN A 208 13.13 29.69 -14.05
C GLN A 208 13.77 29.62 -12.66
N ASP A 209 14.05 30.76 -12.03
CA ASP A 209 14.68 30.83 -10.72
C ASP A 209 13.77 30.29 -9.60
N LYS A 210 12.45 30.49 -9.71
CA LYS A 210 11.47 29.95 -8.76
C LYS A 210 11.14 28.48 -9.01
N VAL A 211 11.04 28.05 -10.26
CA VAL A 211 10.84 26.63 -10.62
C VAL A 211 12.04 25.81 -10.19
N SER A 212 13.27 26.31 -10.36
CA SER A 212 14.49 25.62 -9.90
C SER A 212 14.59 25.47 -8.37
N ARG A 213 13.71 26.14 -7.60
CA ARG A 213 13.62 25.97 -6.14
C ARG A 213 12.69 24.86 -5.70
N HIS A 214 11.89 24.25 -6.59
CA HIS A 214 10.96 23.20 -6.17
C HIS A 214 11.64 21.98 -5.51
N PRO A 215 12.86 21.54 -5.85
CA PRO A 215 13.51 20.43 -5.15
C PRO A 215 13.83 20.80 -3.71
N VAL A 216 14.30 22.03 -3.49
CA VAL A 216 14.57 22.59 -2.15
C VAL A 216 13.29 22.73 -1.34
N VAL A 217 12.22 23.24 -1.96
CA VAL A 217 10.91 23.40 -1.31
C VAL A 217 10.33 22.03 -0.96
N GLY A 218 10.39 21.06 -1.88
CA GLY A 218 9.91 19.70 -1.66
C GLY A 218 10.67 19.01 -0.53
N ALA A 219 12.00 19.06 -0.56
CA ALA A 219 12.85 18.57 0.53
C ALA A 219 12.46 19.20 1.88
N ASN A 220 12.20 20.51 1.94
CA ASN A 220 11.78 21.18 3.17
C ASN A 220 10.37 20.81 3.62
N MET A 221 9.45 20.52 2.70
CA MET A 221 8.11 20.03 3.03
C MET A 221 8.18 18.63 3.66
N LEU A 222 9.05 17.77 3.14
CA LEU A 222 9.20 16.39 3.61
C LEU A 222 9.97 16.28 4.94
N LYS A 223 10.82 17.27 5.29
CA LYS A 223 11.57 17.30 6.57
C LYS A 223 10.70 17.13 7.82
N GLN A 224 9.44 17.55 7.77
CA GLN A 224 8.54 17.47 8.92
C GLN A 224 7.92 16.07 9.12
N ILE A 225 8.12 15.16 8.16
CA ILE A 225 7.49 13.85 8.14
C ILE A 225 8.57 12.79 8.33
N ASN A 226 8.62 12.18 9.51
CA ASN A 226 9.66 11.19 9.85
C ASN A 226 9.73 10.02 8.85
N LEU A 227 8.58 9.62 8.29
CA LEU A 227 8.49 8.56 7.27
C LEU A 227 9.29 8.87 6.00
N PHE A 228 9.46 10.14 5.65
CA PHE A 228 10.11 10.58 4.41
C PHE A 228 11.54 11.06 4.60
N LYS A 229 12.12 10.87 5.79
CA LYS A 229 13.46 11.37 6.11
C LYS A 229 14.52 10.93 5.10
N ASP A 230 14.48 9.66 4.71
CA ASP A 230 15.50 9.06 3.84
C ASP A 230 15.31 9.41 2.35
N ILE A 231 14.13 9.90 1.95
CA ILE A 231 13.88 10.33 0.56
C ILE A 231 14.23 11.80 0.32
N ILE A 232 14.44 12.60 1.38
CA ILE A 232 14.73 14.03 1.28
C ILE A 232 15.93 14.32 0.37
N PRO A 233 17.09 13.63 0.48
CA PRO A 233 18.21 13.87 -0.42
C PRO A 233 17.84 13.54 -1.87
N ILE A 234 17.09 12.45 -2.08
CA ILE A 234 16.70 12.03 -3.42
C ILE A 234 15.84 13.11 -4.09
N VAL A 235 14.85 13.63 -3.36
CA VAL A 235 13.97 14.71 -3.79
C VAL A 235 14.70 16.04 -3.95
N ARG A 236 15.70 16.35 -3.12
CA ARG A 236 16.45 17.61 -3.26
C ARG A 236 17.30 17.65 -4.53
N TYR A 237 17.89 16.52 -4.89
CA TYR A 237 18.99 16.46 -5.88
C TYR A 237 18.58 15.88 -7.24
N HIS A 238 17.29 15.67 -7.49
CA HIS A 238 16.82 15.06 -8.74
C HIS A 238 17.01 15.94 -10.01
N HIS A 239 17.40 17.22 -9.86
CA HIS A 239 17.83 18.09 -10.98
C HIS A 239 19.35 18.36 -11.00
N GLU A 240 20.14 17.63 -10.20
CA GLU A 240 21.60 17.67 -10.33
C GLU A 240 22.01 16.93 -11.60
N ASN A 241 22.93 17.53 -12.36
CA ASN A 241 23.51 16.90 -13.53
C ASN A 241 24.77 16.14 -13.11
N TYR A 242 25.05 15.01 -13.75
CA TYR A 242 26.19 14.17 -13.40
C TYR A 242 27.55 14.90 -13.47
N ASP A 243 27.69 15.90 -14.33
CA ASP A 243 28.86 16.77 -14.47
C ASP A 243 28.93 17.95 -13.48
N GLY A 244 27.92 18.13 -12.62
CA GLY A 244 27.86 19.22 -11.64
C GLY A 244 27.26 20.54 -12.15
N THR A 245 26.78 20.60 -13.39
CA THR A 245 26.13 21.79 -13.96
C THR A 245 24.65 21.95 -13.55
N GLY A 246 24.13 21.01 -12.77
CA GLY A 246 22.74 21.00 -12.30
C GLY A 246 22.52 21.86 -11.06
N TYR A 247 21.36 21.67 -10.44
CA TYR A 247 20.92 22.44 -9.29
C TYR A 247 20.20 21.51 -8.28
N PRO A 248 20.03 21.90 -7.00
CA PRO A 248 20.28 23.21 -6.39
C PRO A 248 21.71 23.46 -5.87
N ASP A 249 22.51 22.41 -5.65
CA ASP A 249 23.77 22.49 -4.90
C ASP A 249 25.00 22.21 -5.78
N GLY A 250 24.82 21.83 -7.06
CA GLY A 250 25.91 21.61 -8.01
C GLY A 250 26.71 20.35 -7.70
N LEU A 251 26.03 19.29 -7.25
CA LEU A 251 26.66 18.02 -6.93
C LEU A 251 27.14 17.33 -8.21
N HIS A 252 28.30 16.67 -8.13
CA HIS A 252 28.92 15.98 -9.27
C HIS A 252 29.04 14.48 -9.03
N GLY A 253 28.74 13.69 -10.06
CA GLY A 253 28.98 12.27 -10.14
C GLY A 253 28.26 11.47 -9.06
N GLU A 254 28.97 10.55 -8.41
CA GLU A 254 28.40 9.67 -7.38
C GLU A 254 28.08 10.38 -6.05
N LYS A 255 28.44 11.67 -5.89
CA LYS A 255 27.95 12.49 -4.76
C LYS A 255 26.44 12.73 -4.85
N ILE A 256 25.86 12.64 -6.04
CA ILE A 256 24.42 12.68 -6.26
C ILE A 256 23.83 11.32 -5.82
N PRO A 257 22.80 11.29 -4.95
CA PRO A 257 22.15 10.04 -4.57
C PRO A 257 21.74 9.23 -5.79
N LEU A 258 21.92 7.91 -5.75
CA LEU A 258 21.58 7.04 -6.88
C LEU A 258 20.12 7.23 -7.32
N GLY A 259 19.20 7.37 -6.38
CA GLY A 259 17.79 7.62 -6.71
C GLY A 259 17.57 8.92 -7.49
N SER A 260 18.33 9.97 -7.21
CA SER A 260 18.23 11.24 -7.95
C SER A 260 18.74 11.09 -9.37
N ARG A 261 19.87 10.39 -9.55
CA ARG A 261 20.42 10.06 -10.87
C ARG A 261 19.45 9.24 -11.72
N ILE A 262 18.72 8.32 -11.08
CA ILE A 262 17.67 7.52 -11.74
C ILE A 262 16.48 8.40 -12.15
N ILE A 263 15.93 9.19 -11.23
CA ILE A 263 14.75 10.04 -11.49
C ILE A 263 15.02 11.02 -12.62
N ALA A 264 16.19 11.67 -12.64
CA ALA A 264 16.58 12.63 -13.68
C ALA A 264 16.51 12.03 -15.09
N VAL A 265 17.00 10.80 -15.26
CA VAL A 265 16.94 10.08 -16.55
C VAL A 265 15.49 9.72 -16.92
N VAL A 266 14.73 9.24 -15.93
CA VAL A 266 13.35 8.76 -16.14
C VAL A 266 12.41 9.90 -16.51
N GLU A 267 12.52 11.06 -15.89
CA GLU A 267 11.68 12.22 -16.20
C GLU A 267 11.82 12.65 -17.66
N ASP A 268 13.05 12.77 -18.15
CA ASP A 268 13.30 13.20 -19.52
C ASP A 268 12.95 12.10 -20.54
N TYR A 269 13.17 10.83 -20.21
CA TYR A 269 12.69 9.71 -21.03
C TYR A 269 11.17 9.68 -21.15
N ILE A 270 10.43 9.88 -20.05
CA ILE A 270 8.97 9.90 -20.07
C ILE A 270 8.42 11.08 -20.88
N LYS A 271 9.07 12.25 -20.85
CA LYS A 271 8.69 13.39 -21.72
C LYS A 271 8.83 13.02 -23.21
N ILE A 272 9.90 12.33 -23.59
CA ILE A 272 10.08 11.83 -24.96
C ILE A 272 8.97 10.84 -25.32
N LEU A 273 8.63 9.91 -24.43
CA LEU A 273 7.54 8.96 -24.67
C LEU A 273 6.18 9.64 -24.84
N TYR A 274 5.85 10.63 -24.01
CA TYR A 274 4.59 11.35 -24.14
C TYR A 274 4.47 12.10 -25.47
N ASN A 275 5.56 12.73 -25.93
CA ASN A 275 5.57 13.37 -27.25
C ASN A 275 5.36 12.34 -28.37
N LYS A 276 5.99 11.15 -28.27
CA LYS A 276 5.82 10.05 -29.23
C LYS A 276 4.37 9.57 -29.37
N TYR A 277 3.60 9.56 -28.28
CA TYR A 277 2.19 9.16 -28.30
C TYR A 277 1.28 10.21 -28.94
N ILE A 278 1.68 11.48 -28.96
CA ILE A 278 0.93 12.58 -29.56
C ILE A 278 1.31 12.74 -31.04
N GLU A 279 2.60 12.56 -31.37
CA GLU A 279 3.15 12.73 -32.72
C GLU A 279 4.05 11.51 -33.05
N SER A 280 3.55 10.62 -33.91
CA SER A 280 4.32 9.44 -34.37
C SER A 280 5.27 9.82 -35.50
N THR A 281 6.37 10.50 -35.17
CA THR A 281 7.34 11.04 -36.13
C THR A 281 8.76 10.48 -35.92
N PRO A 282 9.65 10.56 -36.95
CA PRO A 282 11.08 10.24 -36.86
C PRO A 282 11.85 10.97 -35.74
N GLU A 283 11.31 12.10 -35.25
CA GLU A 283 11.88 12.93 -34.18
C GLU A 283 12.06 12.17 -32.85
N ASN A 284 11.34 11.07 -32.66
CA ASN A 284 11.42 10.27 -31.43
C ASN A 284 12.68 9.40 -31.32
N GLU A 285 13.19 8.86 -32.44
CA GLU A 285 14.47 8.14 -32.43
C GLU A 285 15.64 9.09 -32.23
N GLU A 286 15.58 10.27 -32.85
CA GLU A 286 16.55 11.34 -32.63
C GLU A 286 16.56 11.80 -31.16
N ALA A 287 15.39 12.00 -30.57
CA ALA A 287 15.26 12.37 -29.16
C ALA A 287 15.86 11.32 -28.21
N LEU A 288 15.68 10.02 -28.49
CA LEU A 288 16.30 8.94 -27.72
C LEU A 288 17.82 8.90 -27.90
N ASN A 289 18.32 9.06 -29.13
CA ASN A 289 19.75 9.14 -29.39
C ASN A 289 20.38 10.34 -28.67
N LYS A 290 19.68 11.48 -28.62
CA LYS A 290 20.08 12.66 -27.86
C LYS A 290 20.07 12.40 -26.35
N LEU A 291 19.06 11.71 -25.81
CA LEU A 291 19.04 11.32 -24.40
C LEU A 291 20.27 10.46 -24.06
N PHE A 292 20.62 9.51 -24.92
CA PHE A 292 21.73 8.60 -24.71
C PHE A 292 23.11 9.24 -24.88
N SER A 293 23.24 10.27 -25.71
CA SER A 293 24.51 10.99 -25.89
C SER A 293 24.87 11.87 -24.68
N LEU A 294 23.91 12.16 -23.81
CA LEU A 294 24.10 12.91 -22.56
C LEU A 294 24.65 12.07 -21.39
N ALA A 295 25.03 10.81 -21.63
CA ALA A 295 25.69 9.98 -20.65
C ALA A 295 27.08 10.55 -20.29
N GLY A 296 27.37 10.67 -19.00
CA GLY A 296 28.62 11.23 -18.48
C GLY A 296 28.62 12.76 -18.33
N THR A 297 27.65 13.45 -18.94
CA THR A 297 27.42 14.90 -18.74
C THR A 297 26.19 15.12 -17.87
N LYS A 298 24.99 15.11 -18.47
CA LYS A 298 23.74 15.27 -17.72
C LYS A 298 23.43 14.03 -16.87
N TYR A 299 23.66 12.84 -17.41
CA TYR A 299 23.19 11.60 -16.81
C TYR A 299 24.31 10.66 -16.42
N ASP A 300 24.08 9.87 -15.37
CA ASP A 300 24.97 8.77 -14.99
C ASP A 300 25.02 7.70 -16.11
N PRO A 301 26.21 7.37 -16.64
CA PRO A 301 26.37 6.33 -17.65
C PRO A 301 25.78 4.97 -17.23
N LYS A 302 25.87 4.59 -15.94
CA LYS A 302 25.32 3.33 -15.42
C LYS A 302 23.80 3.30 -15.54
N VAL A 303 23.13 4.41 -15.22
CA VAL A 303 21.67 4.54 -15.32
C VAL A 303 21.21 4.54 -16.77
N ILE A 304 21.91 5.25 -17.66
CA ILE A 304 21.60 5.24 -19.11
C ILE A 304 21.72 3.83 -19.69
N ASN A 305 22.77 3.08 -19.34
CA ASN A 305 22.95 1.71 -19.80
C ASN A 305 21.82 0.80 -19.29
N ALA A 306 21.45 0.92 -18.01
CA ALA A 306 20.31 0.17 -17.46
C ALA A 306 18.98 0.49 -18.18
N LEU A 307 18.72 1.77 -18.50
CA LEU A 307 17.55 2.16 -19.29
C LEU A 307 17.60 1.53 -20.69
N LYS A 308 18.74 1.59 -21.39
CA LYS A 308 18.92 0.99 -22.73
C LYS A 308 18.61 -0.50 -22.76
N GLU A 309 18.98 -1.24 -21.73
CA GLU A 309 18.64 -2.66 -21.62
C GLU A 309 17.15 -2.86 -21.38
N ILE A 310 16.55 -2.07 -20.49
CA ILE A 310 15.12 -2.16 -20.16
C ILE A 310 14.21 -1.88 -21.35
N ILE A 311 14.55 -0.93 -22.23
CA ILE A 311 13.73 -0.57 -23.40
C ILE A 311 13.89 -1.53 -24.58
N LYS A 312 14.97 -2.32 -24.62
CA LYS A 312 15.20 -3.34 -25.65
C LYS A 312 14.45 -4.65 -25.35
N THR A 313 13.89 -4.78 -24.15
CA THR A 313 13.17 -5.97 -23.66
C THR A 313 11.66 -5.72 -23.68
#